data_AF-A0A6N9DYP4-F1
#
_entry.id   AF-A0A6N9DYP4-F1
#
_cell.length_a   1.000
_cell.length_b   1.000
_cell.length_c   1.000
_cell.angle_alpha   90.00
_cell.angle_beta   90.00
_cell.angle_gamma   90.00
#
_symmetry.space_group_name_H-M   'P 1'
#
loop_
_entity.id
_entity.type
_entity.pdbx_description
1 polymer ?
#
loop_
_entity_poly.entity_id
_entity_poly.type
_entity_poly.pdbx_seq_one_letter_code
_entity_poly.pdbx_strand_id
1 'polypeptide(L)'
;MDLFESLLERLLAWLPFATHPVLSQVLGLGLIVVVGLVVAVLWLWRRSPKLVPDPGMRVDVIGNQVSAMIRPLMDGSDVSMFNLLILAVREHFLLLSKIPLRSLMHLRIEDDSGKRALAPILRNVTVDFVAVHPGTRLPVKAIFVRKPESNGMASSSQDRLVEALLHKAGIDVLRLDPAVPYSVERLINLLGLEEDP
;
A
#
# COMPACT_ATOMS: atom_id res chain seq x y z
N MET A 1 -30.90 18.71 -31.08
CA MET A 1 -30.55 17.62 -32.02
C MET A 1 -30.21 18.18 -33.41
N ASP A 2 -30.82 19.28 -33.83
CA ASP A 2 -30.68 19.87 -35.18
C ASP A 2 -29.29 20.43 -35.55
N LEU A 3 -28.48 20.85 -34.57
CA LEU A 3 -27.14 21.40 -34.85
C LEU A 3 -26.15 20.34 -35.36
N PHE A 4 -26.27 19.09 -34.87
CA PHE A 4 -25.36 18.00 -35.23
C PHE A 4 -25.63 17.53 -36.66
N GLU A 5 -26.89 17.43 -37.07
CA GLU A 5 -27.27 17.06 -38.44
C GLU A 5 -26.84 18.11 -39.46
N SER A 6 -27.00 19.41 -39.16
CA SER A 6 -26.55 20.47 -40.09
C SER A 6 -25.02 20.53 -40.26
N LEU A 7 -24.28 20.16 -39.21
CA LEU A 7 -22.83 20.08 -39.25
C LEU A 7 -22.40 18.84 -40.04
N LEU A 8 -23.10 17.72 -39.90
CA LEU A 8 -22.84 16.47 -40.62
C LEU A 8 -23.15 16.60 -42.11
N GLU A 9 -24.24 17.27 -42.49
CA GLU A 9 -24.56 17.56 -43.89
C GLU A 9 -23.55 18.51 -44.53
N ARG A 10 -23.09 19.54 -43.81
CA ARG A 10 -22.04 20.45 -44.32
C ARG A 10 -20.67 19.78 -44.43
N LEU A 11 -20.36 18.82 -43.56
CA LEU A 11 -19.13 18.04 -43.61
C LEU A 11 -19.17 17.01 -44.75
N LEU A 12 -20.34 16.43 -45.02
CA LEU A 12 -20.58 15.53 -46.16
C LEU A 12 -20.57 16.27 -47.51
N ALA A 13 -21.07 17.51 -47.57
CA ALA A 13 -21.12 18.30 -48.80
C ALA A 13 -19.76 18.82 -49.27
N TRP A 14 -18.74 18.85 -48.39
CA TRP A 14 -17.39 19.29 -48.73
C TRP A 14 -16.46 18.13 -49.15
N LEU A 15 -16.95 16.89 -49.12
CA LEU A 15 -16.21 15.74 -49.62
C LEU A 15 -16.38 15.64 -51.16
N PRO A 16 -15.30 15.70 -51.94
CA PRO A 16 -15.35 15.64 -53.41
C PRO A 16 -15.56 14.18 -53.85
N PHE A 17 -16.77 13.64 -53.68
CA PHE A 17 -17.10 12.28 -54.09
C PHE A 17 -17.70 12.15 -55.49
N ALA A 18 -17.83 13.25 -56.24
CA ALA A 18 -18.59 13.25 -57.48
C ALA A 18 -17.80 13.80 -58.67
N THR A 19 -16.72 13.14 -59.09
CA THR A 19 -16.24 13.26 -60.49
C THR A 19 -15.40 12.09 -61.01
N HIS A 20 -14.89 11.16 -60.18
CA HIS A 20 -14.17 9.99 -60.69
C HIS A 20 -14.59 8.69 -59.98
N PRO A 21 -15.29 7.76 -60.67
CA PRO A 21 -15.86 6.55 -60.06
C PRO A 21 -14.80 5.57 -59.51
N VAL A 22 -13.56 5.67 -59.99
CA VAL A 22 -12.45 4.80 -59.56
C VAL A 22 -11.84 5.28 -58.24
N LEU A 23 -11.79 6.60 -58.01
CA LEU A 23 -11.19 7.19 -56.81
C LEU A 23 -12.06 7.00 -55.56
N SER A 24 -13.39 7.09 -55.72
CA SER A 24 -14.33 6.84 -54.61
C SER A 24 -14.34 5.37 -54.18
N GLN A 25 -14.14 4.43 -55.11
CA GLN A 25 -14.01 3.01 -54.81
C GLN A 25 -12.71 2.70 -54.04
N VAL A 26 -11.58 3.29 -54.43
CA VAL A 26 -10.30 3.10 -53.74
C VAL A 26 -10.32 3.72 -52.34
N LEU A 27 -10.89 4.91 -52.19
CA LEU A 27 -11.05 5.56 -50.88
C LEU A 27 -12.02 4.80 -49.96
N GLY A 28 -13.12 4.27 -50.51
CA GLY A 28 -14.08 3.45 -49.75
C GLY A 28 -13.46 2.14 -49.25
N LEU A 29 -12.67 1.46 -50.09
CA LEU A 29 -11.93 0.26 -49.70
C LEU A 29 -10.89 0.55 -48.61
N GLY A 30 -10.14 1.65 -48.74
CA GLY A 30 -9.17 2.08 -47.74
C GLY A 30 -9.80 2.31 -46.37
N LEU A 31 -10.97 2.96 -46.33
CA LEU A 31 -11.68 3.23 -45.07
C LEU A 31 -12.12 1.94 -44.38
N ILE A 32 -12.63 0.95 -45.14
CA ILE A 32 -13.07 -0.34 -44.59
C ILE A 32 -11.90 -1.10 -43.97
N VAL A 33 -10.74 -1.10 -44.61
CA VAL A 33 -9.53 -1.75 -44.09
C VAL A 33 -9.07 -1.10 -42.78
N VAL A 34 -9.07 0.23 -42.71
CA VAL A 34 -8.67 0.95 -41.49
C VAL A 34 -9.64 0.68 -40.35
N VAL A 35 -10.95 0.71 -40.60
CA VAL A 35 -11.95 0.40 -39.58
C VAL A 35 -11.84 -1.04 -39.12
N GLY A 36 -11.67 -1.99 -40.04
CA GLY A 36 -11.46 -3.40 -39.72
C GLY A 36 -10.21 -3.63 -38.86
N LEU A 37 -9.12 -2.92 -39.16
CA LEU A 37 -7.88 -3.00 -38.40
C LEU A 37 -8.05 -2.42 -36.99
N VAL A 38 -8.73 -1.28 -36.85
CA VAL A 38 -9.04 -0.68 -35.55
C VAL A 38 -9.89 -1.61 -34.69
N VAL A 39 -10.93 -2.22 -35.28
CA VAL A 39 -11.77 -3.20 -34.58
C VAL A 39 -10.98 -4.45 -34.19
N ALA A 40 -10.12 -4.96 -35.07
CA ALA A 40 -9.27 -6.11 -34.79
C ALA A 40 -8.28 -5.82 -33.64
N VAL A 41 -7.64 -4.66 -33.62
CA VAL A 41 -6.74 -4.25 -32.54
C VAL A 41 -7.50 -4.08 -31.22
N LEU A 42 -8.67 -3.42 -31.23
CA LEU A 42 -9.53 -3.30 -30.05
C LEU A 42 -9.99 -4.67 -29.52
N TRP A 43 -10.29 -5.60 -30.43
CA TRP A 43 -10.68 -6.96 -30.06
C TRP A 43 -9.51 -7.76 -29.49
N LEU A 44 -8.31 -7.60 -30.06
CA LEU A 44 -7.08 -8.22 -29.56
C LEU A 44 -6.69 -7.66 -28.17
N TRP A 45 -6.85 -6.36 -27.95
CA TRP A 45 -6.63 -5.71 -26.65
C TRP A 45 -7.67 -6.14 -25.62
N ARG A 46 -8.94 -6.33 -26.01
CA ARG A 46 -9.96 -6.92 -25.12
C ARG A 46 -9.70 -8.39 -24.81
N ARG A 47 -8.99 -9.10 -25.70
CA ARG A 47 -8.55 -10.49 -25.53
C ARG A 47 -7.18 -10.62 -24.88
N SER A 48 -6.55 -9.54 -24.38
CA SER A 48 -5.39 -9.69 -23.50
C SER A 48 -5.77 -10.68 -22.41
N PRO A 49 -5.15 -11.88 -22.38
CA PRO A 49 -5.52 -12.88 -21.41
C PRO A 49 -5.22 -12.25 -20.06
N LYS A 50 -6.27 -11.99 -19.29
CA LYS A 50 -6.10 -11.96 -17.84
C LYS A 50 -5.43 -13.29 -17.56
N LEU A 51 -4.17 -13.28 -17.13
CA LEU A 51 -3.54 -14.45 -16.54
C LEU A 51 -4.43 -14.79 -15.33
N VAL A 52 -5.45 -15.59 -15.57
CA VAL A 52 -6.12 -16.35 -14.52
C VAL A 52 -5.03 -17.32 -14.10
N PRO A 53 -4.49 -17.22 -12.87
CA PRO A 53 -3.57 -18.21 -12.37
C PRO A 53 -4.30 -19.55 -12.49
N ASP A 54 -3.74 -20.47 -13.27
CA ASP A 54 -4.26 -21.83 -13.38
C ASP A 54 -4.33 -22.41 -11.96
N PRO A 55 -5.53 -22.66 -11.40
CA PRO A 55 -5.68 -23.13 -10.03
C PRO A 55 -5.07 -24.54 -9.83
N GLY A 56 -4.72 -25.23 -10.92
CA GLY A 56 -4.06 -26.53 -10.93
C GLY A 56 -2.54 -26.50 -11.10
N MET A 57 -1.91 -25.34 -11.29
CA MET A 57 -0.45 -25.26 -11.42
C MET A 57 0.24 -25.38 -10.04
N ARG A 58 0.25 -26.63 -9.55
CA ARG A 58 1.38 -27.27 -8.86
C ARG A 58 1.81 -26.72 -7.49
N VAL A 59 0.85 -26.41 -6.60
CA VAL A 59 1.16 -26.22 -5.17
C VAL A 59 1.90 -27.45 -4.59
N ASP A 60 1.52 -28.66 -5.01
CA ASP A 60 2.20 -29.91 -4.60
C ASP A 60 3.65 -30.05 -5.08
N VAL A 61 3.98 -29.52 -6.26
CA VAL A 61 5.37 -29.59 -6.78
C VAL A 61 6.25 -28.55 -6.10
N ILE A 62 5.69 -27.39 -5.73
CA ILE A 62 6.40 -26.37 -4.96
C ILE A 62 6.67 -26.90 -3.54
N GLY A 63 5.71 -27.57 -2.91
CA GLY A 63 5.89 -28.17 -1.57
C GLY A 63 7.05 -29.18 -1.51
N ASN A 64 7.22 -30.00 -2.55
CA ASN A 64 8.28 -31.01 -2.60
C ASN A 64 9.67 -30.45 -2.96
N GLN A 65 9.76 -29.18 -3.38
CA GLN A 65 11.01 -28.50 -3.71
C GLN A 65 11.40 -27.41 -2.70
N VAL A 66 10.51 -27.09 -1.75
CA VAL A 66 10.72 -26.04 -0.75
C VAL A 66 10.98 -26.68 0.62
N SER A 67 12.21 -26.54 1.10
CA SER A 67 12.52 -26.78 2.52
C SER A 67 12.17 -25.54 3.32
N ALA A 68 11.20 -25.65 4.22
CA ALA A 68 10.85 -24.59 5.15
C ALA A 68 11.57 -24.83 6.48
N MET A 69 12.25 -23.81 6.99
CA MET A 69 12.83 -23.82 8.33
C MET A 69 12.12 -22.82 9.21
N ILE A 70 11.94 -23.18 10.49
CA ILE A 70 11.42 -22.26 11.50
C ILE A 70 12.43 -21.14 11.68
N ARG A 71 11.95 -19.90 11.65
CA ARG A 71 12.74 -18.70 11.89
C ARG A 71 12.31 -18.03 13.19
N PRO A 72 13.24 -17.53 14.02
CA PRO A 72 12.91 -16.68 15.15
C PRO A 72 12.04 -15.49 14.73
N LEU A 73 10.93 -15.27 15.44
CA LEU A 73 9.99 -14.18 15.16
C LEU A 73 10.54 -12.81 15.59
N MET A 74 11.38 -12.80 16.62
CA MET A 74 11.94 -11.61 17.25
C MET A 74 13.40 -11.86 17.61
N ASP A 75 14.18 -10.79 17.65
CA ASP A 75 15.54 -10.82 18.18
C ASP A 75 15.54 -10.86 19.72
N GLY A 76 16.64 -11.29 20.35
CA GLY A 76 16.71 -11.40 21.81
C GLY A 76 16.50 -10.07 22.54
N SER A 77 16.96 -8.97 21.95
CA SER A 77 16.75 -7.60 22.43
C SER A 77 15.26 -7.22 22.42
N ASP A 78 14.57 -7.52 21.32
CA ASP A 78 13.13 -7.30 21.16
C ASP A 78 12.32 -8.14 22.17
N VAL A 79 12.69 -9.40 22.40
CA VAL A 79 11.99 -10.29 23.36
C VAL A 79 12.06 -9.73 24.78
N SER A 80 13.25 -9.24 25.17
CA SER A 80 13.46 -8.67 26.50
C SER A 80 12.64 -7.40 26.69
N MET A 81 12.63 -6.52 25.69
CA MET A 81 11.82 -5.30 25.70
C MET A 81 10.32 -5.61 25.73
N PHE A 82 9.88 -6.59 24.95
CA PHE A 82 8.47 -7.01 24.91
C PHE A 82 7.99 -7.48 26.28
N ASN A 83 8.77 -8.30 26.98
CA ASN A 83 8.42 -8.77 28.32
C ASN A 83 8.29 -7.62 29.32
N LEU A 84 9.21 -6.64 29.28
CA LEU A 84 9.12 -5.45 30.13
C LEU A 84 7.89 -4.61 29.82
N LEU A 85 7.61 -4.39 28.53
CA LEU A 85 6.44 -3.64 28.08
C LEU A 85 5.14 -4.33 28.51
N ILE A 86 5.03 -5.66 28.38
CA ILE A 86 3.87 -6.41 28.87
C ILE A 86 3.64 -6.17 30.35
N LEU A 87 4.70 -6.21 31.16
CA LEU A 87 4.58 -5.97 32.59
C LEU A 87 4.10 -4.55 32.89
N ALA A 88 4.62 -3.55 32.15
CA ALA A 88 4.25 -2.15 32.34
C ALA A 88 2.81 -1.84 31.90
N VAL A 89 2.31 -2.48 30.82
CA VAL A 89 1.00 -2.14 30.23
C VAL A 89 -0.12 -3.08 30.63
N ARG A 90 0.16 -4.12 31.42
CA ARG A 90 -0.71 -5.30 31.65
C ARG A 90 -2.18 -4.96 31.93
N GLU A 91 -2.41 -3.90 32.70
CA GLU A 91 -3.75 -3.52 33.17
C GLU A 91 -4.40 -2.42 32.31
N HIS A 92 -3.64 -1.78 31.41
CA HIS A 92 -4.05 -0.58 30.70
C HIS A 92 -4.23 -0.78 29.19
N PHE A 93 -3.38 -1.60 28.57
CA PHE A 93 -3.38 -1.78 27.11
C PHE A 93 -3.20 -3.23 26.69
N LEU A 94 -3.73 -3.54 25.50
CA LEU A 94 -3.36 -4.74 24.76
C LEU A 94 -2.10 -4.44 23.94
N LEU A 95 -1.04 -5.22 24.17
CA LEU A 95 0.22 -5.06 23.45
C LEU A 95 0.31 -6.06 22.28
N LEU A 96 0.48 -5.54 21.07
CA LEU A 96 0.66 -6.34 19.86
C LEU A 96 2.07 -6.14 19.31
N SER A 97 2.68 -7.18 18.76
CA SER A 97 4.04 -7.11 18.20
C SER A 97 4.07 -7.27 16.68
N LYS A 98 5.07 -6.64 16.05
CA LYS A 98 5.40 -6.73 14.62
C LYS A 98 4.19 -6.47 13.70
N ILE A 99 3.49 -5.36 13.95
CA ILE A 99 2.31 -4.97 13.18
C ILE A 99 2.70 -4.12 11.97
N PRO A 100 2.33 -4.50 10.73
CA PRO A 100 2.56 -3.69 9.55
C PRO A 100 1.87 -2.32 9.66
N LEU A 101 2.56 -1.25 9.27
CA LEU A 101 2.05 0.12 9.40
C LEU A 101 0.69 0.33 8.70
N ARG A 102 0.50 -0.28 7.53
CA ARG A 102 -0.77 -0.25 6.77
C ARG A 102 -1.99 -0.78 7.55
N SER A 103 -1.79 -1.60 8.57
CA SER A 103 -2.87 -2.19 9.36
C SER A 103 -3.37 -1.26 10.47
N LEU A 104 -2.63 -0.21 10.80
CA LEU A 104 -2.93 0.69 11.92
C LEU A 104 -3.81 1.87 11.54
N MET A 105 -3.88 2.21 10.25
CA MET A 105 -4.55 3.42 9.80
C MET A 105 -5.12 3.29 8.40
N HIS A 106 -6.25 3.96 8.18
CA HIS A 106 -6.82 4.15 6.85
C HIS A 106 -6.42 5.51 6.29
N LEU A 107 -5.61 5.49 5.24
CA LEU A 107 -5.16 6.71 4.57
C LEU A 107 -6.06 7.04 3.38
N ARG A 108 -6.63 8.24 3.40
CA ARG A 108 -7.31 8.84 2.24
C ARG A 108 -6.33 9.80 1.59
N ILE A 109 -5.88 9.45 0.39
CA ILE A 109 -5.00 10.28 -0.42
C ILE A 109 -5.80 10.57 -1.69
N GLU A 110 -5.99 11.84 -2.02
CA GLU A 110 -6.75 12.21 -3.23
C GLU A 110 -5.86 12.10 -4.48
N ASP A 111 -4.59 12.48 -4.35
CA ASP A 111 -3.61 12.43 -5.43
C ASP A 111 -3.01 11.02 -5.66
N ASP A 112 -3.07 10.56 -6.91
CA ASP A 112 -2.53 9.26 -7.32
C ASP A 112 -0.99 9.21 -7.29
N SER A 113 -0.31 10.35 -7.44
CA SER A 113 1.15 10.40 -7.34
C SER A 113 1.60 10.15 -5.89
N GLY A 114 0.93 10.80 -4.92
CA GLY A 114 1.13 10.56 -3.49
C GLY A 114 0.84 9.12 -3.06
N LYS A 115 -0.21 8.48 -3.60
CA LYS A 115 -0.51 7.06 -3.33
C LYS A 115 0.64 6.15 -3.73
N ARG A 116 1.21 6.35 -4.92
CA ARG A 116 2.32 5.53 -5.43
C ARG A 116 3.59 5.72 -4.61
N ALA A 117 3.85 6.95 -4.14
CA ALA A 117 4.99 7.24 -3.28
C ALA A 117 4.86 6.61 -1.87
N LEU A 118 3.65 6.60 -1.29
CA LEU A 118 3.40 6.08 0.06
C LEU A 118 3.24 4.56 0.13
N ALA A 119 2.74 3.92 -0.94
CA ALA A 119 2.51 2.48 -1.00
C ALA A 119 3.72 1.61 -0.56
N PRO A 120 4.97 1.83 -1.05
CA PRO A 120 6.11 1.02 -0.64
C PRO A 120 6.46 1.22 0.84
N ILE A 121 6.32 2.44 1.37
CA ILE A 121 6.60 2.75 2.77
C ILE A 121 5.62 2.00 3.68
N LEU A 122 4.32 2.07 3.38
CA LEU A 122 3.27 1.39 4.15
C LEU A 122 3.38 -0.14 4.09
N ARG A 123 3.94 -0.69 3.01
CA ARG A 123 4.15 -2.13 2.84
C ARG A 123 5.36 -2.64 3.63
N ASN A 124 6.43 -1.85 3.69
CA ASN A 124 7.72 -2.32 4.21
C ASN A 124 7.94 -1.94 5.68
N VAL A 125 7.28 -0.88 6.17
CA VAL A 125 7.42 -0.46 7.56
C VAL A 125 6.54 -1.31 8.47
N THR A 126 7.16 -1.86 9.50
CA THR A 126 6.51 -2.62 10.57
C THR A 126 6.80 -1.92 11.88
N VAL A 127 5.77 -1.74 12.70
CA VAL A 127 5.90 -1.22 14.07
C VAL A 127 6.28 -2.37 14.98
N ASP A 128 7.27 -2.17 15.86
CA ASP A 128 7.76 -3.24 16.74
C ASP A 128 6.71 -3.63 17.76
N PHE A 129 6.11 -2.65 18.45
CA PHE A 129 4.99 -2.87 19.35
C PHE A 129 3.91 -1.79 19.22
N VAL A 130 2.66 -2.20 19.44
CA VAL A 130 1.50 -1.31 19.40
C VAL A 130 0.68 -1.52 20.65
N ALA A 131 0.45 -0.44 21.40
CA ALA A 131 -0.47 -0.41 22.52
C ALA A 131 -1.86 -0.05 22.01
N VAL A 132 -2.83 -0.94 22.25
CA VAL A 132 -4.22 -0.81 21.83
C VAL A 132 -5.10 -0.68 23.07
N HIS A 133 -6.00 0.29 23.06
CA HIS A 133 -6.92 0.49 24.18
C HIS A 133 -7.96 -0.65 24.24
N PRO A 134 -8.16 -1.31 25.40
CA PRO A 134 -9.02 -2.50 25.49
C PRO A 134 -10.50 -2.18 25.19
N GLY A 135 -10.98 -1.01 25.63
CA GLY A 135 -12.34 -0.53 25.36
C GLY A 135 -12.60 -0.15 23.90
N THR A 136 -11.86 0.82 23.35
CA THR A 136 -12.08 1.31 21.97
C THR A 136 -11.54 0.39 20.88
N ARG A 137 -10.60 -0.50 21.22
CA ARG A 137 -9.88 -1.39 20.29
C ARG A 137 -9.04 -0.63 19.25
N LEU A 138 -8.77 0.64 19.51
CA LEU A 138 -7.97 1.48 18.63
C LEU A 138 -6.51 1.53 19.11
N PRO A 139 -5.54 1.58 18.18
CA PRO A 139 -4.14 1.83 18.54
C PRO A 139 -4.01 3.23 19.14
N VAL A 140 -3.31 3.33 20.27
CA VAL A 140 -3.07 4.59 20.97
C VAL A 140 -1.59 4.96 20.90
N LYS A 141 -0.69 3.97 21.02
CA LYS A 141 0.76 4.21 20.98
C LYS A 141 1.45 3.21 20.07
N ALA A 142 2.37 3.71 19.25
CA ALA A 142 3.28 2.95 18.41
C ALA A 142 4.70 3.04 19.00
N ILE A 143 5.28 1.90 19.30
CA ILE A 143 6.57 1.79 19.97
C ILE A 143 7.57 1.18 18.99
N PHE A 144 8.67 1.89 18.76
CA PHE A 144 9.77 1.45 17.92
C PHE A 144 11.01 1.19 18.77
N VAL A 145 11.66 0.05 18.55
CA VAL A 145 12.95 -0.27 19.18
C VAL A 145 14.05 0.12 18.21
N ARG A 146 14.91 1.05 18.63
CA ARG A 146 16.03 1.50 17.80
C ARG A 146 16.95 0.32 17.51
N LYS A 147 17.23 0.06 16.24
CA LYS A 147 18.22 -0.92 15.83
C LYS A 147 19.59 -0.24 15.69
N PRO A 148 20.67 -0.84 16.23
CA PRO A 148 22.01 -0.23 16.25
C PRO A 148 22.56 0.03 14.83
N GLU A 149 22.06 -0.68 13.83
CA GLU A 149 22.47 -0.62 12.42
C GLU A 149 21.65 0.35 11.54
N SER A 150 20.65 1.04 12.08
CA SER A 150 19.74 1.93 11.32
C SER A 150 20.30 3.34 10.99
N ASN A 151 21.62 3.53 11.05
CA ASN A 151 22.30 4.84 10.92
C ASN A 151 22.34 5.44 9.48
N GLY A 152 21.35 5.14 8.63
CA GLY A 152 21.25 5.69 7.29
C GLY A 152 20.51 7.03 7.24
N MET A 153 21.07 8.02 6.55
CA MET A 153 20.45 9.34 6.31
C MET A 153 19.07 9.22 5.60
N ALA A 154 18.85 8.13 4.85
CA ALA A 154 17.56 7.75 4.26
C ALA A 154 16.50 7.28 5.28
N SER A 155 16.92 6.74 6.44
CA SER A 155 16.04 6.38 7.56
C SER A 155 15.34 7.63 8.09
N SER A 156 16.06 8.75 8.22
CA SER A 156 15.52 9.95 8.87
C SER A 156 14.29 10.56 8.17
N SER A 157 14.24 10.59 6.84
CA SER A 157 13.10 11.18 6.11
C SER A 157 11.90 10.25 6.08
N GLN A 158 12.14 8.94 5.93
CA GLN A 158 11.09 7.93 6.02
C GLN A 158 10.52 7.85 7.44
N ASP A 159 11.37 7.87 8.47
CA ASP A 159 10.98 7.82 9.88
C ASP A 159 10.15 9.04 10.26
N ARG A 160 10.54 10.24 9.82
CA ARG A 160 9.76 11.47 10.00
C ARG A 160 8.40 11.40 9.32
N LEU A 161 8.34 10.85 8.11
CA LEU A 161 7.07 10.67 7.40
C LEU A 161 6.17 9.68 8.14
N VAL A 162 6.70 8.53 8.57
CA VAL A 162 5.96 7.53 9.35
C VAL A 162 5.43 8.13 10.64
N GLU A 163 6.26 8.87 11.37
CA GLU A 163 5.88 9.55 12.59
C GLU A 163 4.78 10.60 12.35
N ALA A 164 4.89 11.39 11.28
CA ALA A 164 3.86 12.34 10.89
C ALA A 164 2.54 11.65 10.52
N LEU A 165 2.57 10.49 9.86
CA LEU A 165 1.37 9.72 9.53
C LEU A 165 0.70 9.15 10.79
N LEU A 166 1.48 8.57 11.70
CA LEU A 166 0.98 8.05 12.98
C LEU A 166 0.37 9.16 13.82
N HIS A 167 1.05 10.31 13.92
CA HIS A 167 0.54 11.46 14.65
C HIS A 167 -0.75 12.02 14.04
N LYS A 168 -0.86 12.08 12.71
CA LYS A 168 -2.12 12.43 12.02
C LYS A 168 -3.25 11.43 12.28
N ALA A 169 -2.92 10.17 12.55
CA ALA A 169 -3.88 9.14 12.94
C ALA A 169 -4.23 9.18 14.44
N GLY A 170 -3.67 10.11 15.21
CA GLY A 170 -3.86 10.21 16.66
C GLY A 170 -3.12 9.13 17.45
N ILE A 171 -2.08 8.54 16.87
CA ILE A 171 -1.25 7.51 17.51
C ILE A 171 0.07 8.14 17.96
N ASP A 172 0.35 8.08 19.26
CA ASP A 172 1.60 8.58 19.82
C ASP A 172 2.76 7.68 19.42
N VAL A 173 3.94 8.28 19.18
CA VAL A 173 5.15 7.53 18.82
C VAL A 173 6.15 7.54 19.97
N LEU A 174 6.54 6.35 20.42
CA LEU A 174 7.58 6.15 21.43
C LEU A 174 8.78 5.42 20.80
N ARG A 175 9.98 5.93 21.01
CA ARG A 175 11.22 5.27 20.57
C ARG A 175 12.01 4.81 21.79
N LEU A 176 12.26 3.51 21.86
CA LEU A 176 13.05 2.89 22.93
C LEU A 176 14.41 2.49 22.40
N ASP A 177 15.45 2.70 23.22
CA ASP A 177 16.82 2.33 22.87
C ASP A 177 17.21 1.07 23.64
N PRO A 178 17.51 -0.05 22.96
CA PRO A 178 17.86 -1.30 23.65
C PRO A 178 19.16 -1.18 24.47
N ALA A 179 20.00 -0.17 24.23
CA ALA A 179 21.19 0.10 25.04
C ALA A 179 20.86 0.73 26.41
N VAL A 180 19.65 1.26 26.59
CA VAL A 180 19.22 1.88 27.85
C VAL A 180 18.54 0.82 28.73
N PRO A 181 18.99 0.65 29.99
CA PRO A 181 18.27 -0.20 30.93
C PRO A 181 16.96 0.49 31.35
N TYR A 182 15.84 -0.14 31.01
CA TYR A 182 14.51 0.30 31.45
C TYR A 182 14.02 -0.55 32.62
N SER A 183 13.50 0.11 33.66
CA SER A 183 12.66 -0.54 34.67
C SER A 183 11.19 -0.47 34.25
N VAL A 184 10.35 -1.32 34.87
CA VAL A 184 8.90 -1.32 34.62
C VAL A 184 8.28 0.04 34.95
N GLU A 185 8.62 0.61 36.12
CA GLU A 185 8.17 1.96 36.55
C GLU A 185 8.53 3.03 35.52
N ARG A 186 9.78 3.02 35.02
CA ARG A 186 10.20 3.99 34.01
C ARG A 186 9.39 3.86 32.72
N LEU A 187 9.01 2.65 32.32
CA LEU A 187 8.17 2.43 31.15
C LEU A 187 6.74 2.89 31.39
N ILE A 188 6.15 2.65 32.56
CA ILE A 188 4.83 3.16 32.96
C ILE A 188 4.79 4.69 32.77
N ASN A 189 5.82 5.39 33.27
CA ASN A 189 5.91 6.84 33.17
C ASN A 189 6.06 7.31 31.72
N LEU A 190 6.93 6.66 30.95
CA LEU A 190 7.11 6.96 29.52
C LEU A 190 5.85 6.68 28.69
N LEU A 191 5.04 5.72 29.12
CA LEU A 191 3.77 5.39 28.51
C LEU A 191 2.63 6.31 29.00
N GLY A 192 2.88 7.17 29.99
CA GLY A 192 1.87 8.05 30.58
C GLY A 192 0.76 7.26 31.29
N LEU A 193 1.15 6.18 31.98
CA LEU A 193 0.26 5.25 32.68
C LEU A 193 0.27 5.44 34.20
N GLU A 194 0.89 6.49 34.71
CA GLU A 194 0.82 6.80 36.14
C GLU A 194 -0.63 7.14 36.52
N GLU A 195 -1.13 6.54 37.60
CA GLU A 195 -2.40 6.91 38.20
C GLU A 195 -2.29 8.36 38.71
N ASP A 196 -3.24 9.21 38.30
CA ASP A 196 -3.39 10.55 38.90
C ASP A 196 -3.80 10.34 40.38
N PRO A 197 -3.04 10.86 41.36
CA PRO A 197 -3.23 10.57 42.78
C PRO A 197 -4.54 11.06 43.39
#